data_AF-A0A7V9P057-F1
#
_entry.id   AF-A0A7V9P057-F1
#
_cell.length_a   1.000
_cell.length_b   1.000
_cell.length_c   1.000
_cell.angle_alpha   90.00
_cell.angle_beta   90.00
_cell.angle_gamma   90.00
#
_symmetry.space_group_name_H-M   'P 1'
#
loop_
_entity.id
_entity.type
_entity.pdbx_description
1 polymer ?
#
loop_
_entity_poly.entity_id
_entity_poly.type
_entity_poly.pdbx_seq_one_letter_code
_entity_poly.pdbx_strand_id
1 'polypeptide(L)' 'MNLTELKGNWHETKGKLKQKFGILIDSDLTLIEGKEEEMFGKLQIKLGRTKEDLYKIISEIK' A
#
# COMPACT_ATOMS: atom_id res chain seq x y z
N MET A 1 12.71 -1.94 -4.61
CA MET A 1 12.54 -1.30 -3.30
C MET A 1 12.62 -2.37 -2.22
N ASN A 2 13.35 -2.12 -1.12
CA ASN A 2 13.39 -3.07 0.00
C ASN A 2 12.13 -2.91 0.86
N LEU A 3 11.46 -4.03 1.16
CA LEU A 3 10.29 -4.08 2.06
C LEU A 3 10.59 -3.50 3.45
N THR A 4 11.85 -3.56 3.87
CA THR A 4 12.32 -3.05 5.16
C THR A 4 12.16 -1.53 5.31
N GLU A 5 12.42 -0.75 4.26
CA GLU A 5 12.22 0.71 4.28
C GLU A 5 10.72 1.07 4.24
N LEU A 6 9.93 0.25 3.54
CA LEU A 6 8.50 0.42 3.40
C LEU A 6 7.80 0.26 4.76
N LYS A 7 8.22 -0.69 5.60
CA LYS A 7 7.72 -0.85 6.99
C LYS A 7 7.93 0.41 7.83
N GLY A 8 9.10 1.07 7.71
CA GLY A 8 9.42 2.27 8.50
C GLY A 8 8.53 3.47 8.16
N ASN A 9 8.26 3.68 6.87
CA ASN A 9 7.43 4.80 6.40
C ASN A 9 5.97 4.42 6.13
N TRP A 10 5.56 3.19 6.43
CA TRP A 10 4.24 2.67 6.04
C TRP A 10 3.09 3.50 6.60
N HIS A 11 3.24 4.02 7.82
CA HIS A 11 2.22 4.86 8.46
C HIS A 11 1.93 6.14 7.65
N GLU A 12 2.95 6.78 7.11
CA GLU A 12 2.78 7.97 6.27
C GLU A 12 2.27 7.60 4.87
N THR A 13 2.83 6.54 4.29
CA THR A 13 2.41 6.00 2.99
C THR A 13 0.92 5.65 2.97
N LYS A 14 0.40 4.99 4.01
CA LYS A 14 -1.02 4.65 4.10
C LYS A 14 -1.90 5.90 4.19
N GLY A 15 -1.46 6.95 4.90
CA GLY A 15 -2.18 8.22 4.98
C GLY A 15 -2.31 8.88 3.60
N LYS A 16 -1.19 8.99 2.89
CA LYS A 16 -1.13 9.54 1.52
C LYS A 16 -1.93 8.68 0.53
N LEU A 17 -1.89 7.35 0.65
CA LEU A 17 -2.70 6.43 -0.16
C LEU A 17 -4.20 6.64 0.07
N LYS A 18 -4.65 6.80 1.32
CA LYS A 18 -6.08 7.10 1.62
C LYS A 18 -6.51 8.45 1.07
N GLN A 19 -5.63 9.46 1.11
CA GLN A 19 -5.91 10.76 0.51
C GLN A 19 -5.98 10.70 -1.02
N LYS A 20 -5.09 9.94 -1.67
CA LYS A 20 -5.06 9.75 -3.13
C LYS A 20 -6.22 8.88 -3.61
N PHE A 21 -6.57 7.86 -2.83
CA PHE A 21 -7.63 6.90 -3.12
C PHE A 21 -8.65 6.90 -1.98
N GLY A 22 -9.70 7.73 -2.10
CA GLY A 22 -10.78 7.80 -1.11
C GLY A 22 -11.57 6.49 -0.91
N ILE A 23 -11.32 5.47 -1.73
CA ILE A 23 -11.90 4.13 -1.61
C ILE A 23 -11.13 3.21 -0.64
N LEU A 24 -9.91 3.60 -0.26
CA LEU A 24 -9.08 2.85 0.68
C LEU A 24 -9.42 3.22 2.12
N ILE A 25 -9.62 2.21 2.96
CA ILE A 25 -9.79 2.37 4.40
C ILE A 25 -8.57 1.85 5.14
N ASP A 26 -8.47 2.14 6.45
CA ASP A 26 -7.30 1.75 7.24
C ASP A 26 -7.03 0.25 7.16
N SER A 27 -8.10 -0.55 7.21
CA SER A 27 -8.04 -2.01 7.17
C SER A 27 -7.44 -2.59 5.89
N ASP A 28 -7.52 -1.89 4.75
CA ASP A 28 -6.91 -2.35 3.48
C ASP A 28 -5.41 -2.09 3.44
N LEU A 29 -4.95 -1.13 4.26
CA LEU A 29 -3.57 -0.67 4.33
C LEU A 29 -2.91 -1.14 5.62
N THR A 30 -3.48 -2.16 6.28
CA THR A 30 -2.85 -2.75 7.46
C THR A 30 -1.76 -3.70 7.02
N LEU A 31 -0.51 -3.27 7.18
CA LEU A 31 0.66 -4.11 6.96
C LEU A 31 0.85 -5.01 8.19
N ILE A 32 0.43 -6.26 8.08
CA ILE A 32 0.68 -7.29 9.09
C ILE A 32 1.87 -8.11 8.62
N GLU A 33 2.84 -8.31 9.51
CA GLU A 33 4.03 -9.09 9.21
C GLU A 33 3.66 -10.50 8.73
N GLY A 34 4.18 -10.92 7.57
CA GLY A 34 3.81 -12.19 6.92
C GLY A 34 2.49 -12.18 6.15
N LYS A 35 1.73 -11.08 6.15
CA LYS A 35 0.52 -10.88 5.31
C LYS A 35 0.66 -9.76 4.29
N GLU A 36 1.89 -9.37 3.99
CA GLU A 36 2.19 -8.32 3.02
C GLU A 36 1.58 -8.64 1.66
N GLU A 37 1.70 -9.90 1.21
CA GLU A 37 1.11 -10.33 -0.06
C GLU A 37 -0.43 -10.25 -0.09
N GLU A 38 -1.10 -10.58 1.01
CA GLU A 38 -2.56 -10.49 1.12
C GLU A 38 -3.01 -9.03 1.06
N MET A 39 -2.29 -8.14 1.74
CA MET A 39 -2.56 -6.70 1.73
C MET A 39 -2.42 -6.13 0.31
N PHE A 40 -1.32 -6.46 -0.38
CA PHE A 40 -1.13 -6.07 -1.78
C PHE A 40 -2.20 -6.66 -2.70
N GLY A 41 -2.61 -7.92 -2.50
CA GLY A 41 -3.68 -8.54 -3.27
C GLY A 41 -5.02 -7.81 -3.11
N LYS A 42 -5.38 -7.41 -1.87
CA LYS A 42 -6.57 -6.59 -1.59
C LYS A 42 -6.50 -5.25 -2.29
N LEU A 43 -5.34 -4.59 -2.26
CA LEU A 43 -5.13 -3.32 -2.97
C LEU A 43 -5.27 -3.47 -4.48
N GLN A 44 -4.75 -4.54 -5.07
CA GLN A 44 -4.88 -4.79 -6.50
C GLN A 44 -6.35 -4.91 -6.91
N ILE A 45 -7.16 -5.63 -6.12
CA ILE A 45 -8.58 -5.81 -6.38
C ILE A 45 -9.35 -4.51 -6.17
N LYS A 46 -9.12 -3.81 -5.05
CA LYS A 46 -9.83 -2.55 -4.73
C LYS A 46 -9.53 -1.43 -5.71
N LEU A 47 -8.26 -1.24 -6.03
CA LEU A 47 -7.82 -0.17 -6.92
C LEU A 47 -7.96 -0.57 -8.39
N GLY A 48 -8.17 -1.86 -8.69
CA GLY A 48 -8.18 -2.39 -10.05
C GLY A 48 -6.82 -2.24 -10.74
N ARG A 49 -5.72 -2.34 -9.98
CA ARG A 49 -4.36 -2.05 -10.45
C ARG A 49 -3.41 -3.22 -10.27
N THR A 50 -2.35 -3.25 -11.07
CA THR A 50 -1.32 -4.29 -10.95
C THR A 50 -0.39 -4.00 -9.77
N LYS A 51 0.26 -5.04 -9.26
CA LYS A 51 1.30 -4.92 -8.22
C LYS A 51 2.35 -3.87 -8.60
N GLU A 52 2.78 -3.85 -9.86
CA GLU A 52 3.75 -2.85 -10.38
C GLU A 52 3.25 -1.41 -10.24
N ASP A 53 1.99 -1.14 -10.57
CA ASP A 53 1.41 0.20 -10.43
C ASP A 53 1.33 0.60 -8.95
N LEU A 54 0.96 -0.33 -8.06
CA LEU A 54 0.98 -0.09 -6.61
C LEU A 54 2.39 0.25 -6.12
N TYR A 55 3.40 -0.50 -6.54
CA TYR A 55 4.79 -0.19 -6.20
C TYR A 55 5.21 1.17 -6.71
N LYS A 56 4.78 1.54 -7.93
CA LYS A 56 5.06 2.86 -8.51
C LYS A 56 4.41 3.96 -7.70
N ILE A 57 3.14 3.82 -7.33
CA ILE A 57 2.44 4.80 -6.49
C ILE A 57 3.13 4.92 -5.13
N ILE A 58 3.45 3.80 -4.47
CA ILE A 58 4.14 3.83 -3.18
C ILE A 58 5.53 4.48 -3.31
N SER A 59 6.21 4.27 -4.44
CA SER A 59 7.49 4.93 -4.72
C SER A 59 7.39 6.42 -4.93
N GLU A 60 6.30 6.91 -5.53
CA GLU A 60 6.03 8.34 -5.74
C GLU A 60 5.58 9.05 -4.46
N ILE A 61 5.06 8.29 -3.50
CA ILE A 61 4.57 8.78 -2.21
C ILE A 61 5.71 8.99 -1.20
N LYS A 62 6.87 8.37 -1.44
CA LYS A 62 8.10 8.49 -0.64
C LYS A 62 8.65 9.92 -0.65
#